data_AF-A0A550H8E3-F1
#
_entry.id   AF-A0A550H8E3-F1
#
_cell.length_a   1.000
_cell.length_b   1.000
_cell.length_c   1.000
_cell.angle_alpha   90.00
_cell.angle_beta   90.00
_cell.angle_gamma   90.00
#
_symmetry.space_group_name_H-M   'P 1'
#
loop_
_entity.id
_entity.type
_entity.pdbx_description
1 polymer ?
#
loop_
_entity_poly.entity_id
_entity_poly.type
_entity_poly.pdbx_seq_one_letter_code
_entity_poly.pdbx_strand_id
1 'polypeptide(L)'
;MGRMDTIREQLITLVKDDYEDEKIDKYSRVFVRLKPQHIRPVTRLLVENLDGRLVAISANDEGIHGFDLVYHFDFSHQEKGLHLALKVRLPRKKPVIDSVTEIAWSANWAERELMDLLGISFEGHPDPRKLFLPYAWPSEEVG
;
A
#
# COMPACT_ATOMS: atom_id res chain seq x y z
N MET A 1 24.00 -14.11 -1.90
CA MET A 1 22.90 -13.27 -2.40
C MET A 1 21.98 -13.01 -1.22
N GLY A 2 21.79 -11.74 -0.84
CA GLY A 2 20.95 -11.39 0.30
C GLY A 2 19.47 -11.58 -0.02
N ARG A 3 18.62 -11.68 0.99
CA ARG A 3 17.18 -11.89 0.74
C ARG A 3 16.54 -10.68 0.06
N MET A 4 17.04 -9.49 0.35
CA MET A 4 16.63 -8.27 -0.34
C MET A 4 16.88 -8.34 -1.85
N ASP A 5 18.00 -8.93 -2.29
CA ASP A 5 18.30 -9.08 -3.72
C ASP A 5 17.24 -9.96 -4.40
N THR A 6 16.83 -11.05 -3.75
CA THR A 6 15.77 -11.94 -4.26
C THR A 6 14.42 -11.23 -4.32
N ILE A 7 14.04 -10.49 -3.26
CA ILE A 7 12.79 -9.71 -3.25
C ILE A 7 12.82 -8.70 -4.40
N ARG A 8 13.93 -7.96 -4.55
CA ARG A 8 14.11 -6.96 -5.60
C ARG A 8 13.99 -7.56 -6.99
N GLU A 9 14.65 -8.69 -7.27
CA GLU A 9 14.57 -9.36 -8.56
C GLU A 9 13.15 -9.80 -8.91
N GLN A 10 12.41 -10.36 -7.94
CA GLN A 10 11.02 -10.76 -8.18
C GLN A 10 10.11 -9.55 -8.38
N LEU A 11 10.32 -8.47 -7.63
CA LEU A 11 9.59 -7.20 -7.82
C LEU A 11 9.85 -6.62 -9.22
N ILE A 12 11.11 -6.52 -9.65
CA ILE A 12 11.47 -6.03 -10.98
C ILE A 12 10.87 -6.94 -12.07
N THR A 13 10.87 -8.25 -11.85
CA THR A 13 10.29 -9.20 -12.81
C THR A 13 8.78 -9.02 -12.96
N LEU A 14 8.08 -8.77 -11.84
CA LEU A 14 6.63 -8.60 -11.82
C LEU A 14 6.19 -7.24 -12.38
N VAL A 15 6.87 -6.17 -11.97
CA VAL A 15 6.49 -4.78 -12.26
C VAL A 15 7.13 -4.26 -13.55
N LYS A 16 8.26 -4.84 -13.97
CA LYS A 16 9.00 -4.49 -15.20
C LYS A 16 9.25 -2.99 -15.33
N ASP A 17 8.76 -2.39 -16.41
CA ASP A 17 8.95 -0.98 -16.76
C ASP A 17 8.20 0.00 -15.82
N ASP A 18 7.30 -0.50 -14.97
CA ASP A 18 6.53 0.32 -14.03
C ASP A 18 7.22 0.48 -12.65
N TYR A 19 8.47 0.01 -12.53
CA TYR A 19 9.32 0.18 -11.35
C TYR A 19 9.95 1.58 -11.38
N GLU A 20 9.40 2.52 -10.60
CA GLU A 20 9.73 3.94 -10.78
C GLU A 20 11.01 4.36 -10.03
N ASP A 21 11.15 3.96 -8.77
CA ASP A 21 12.25 4.42 -7.92
C ASP A 21 12.51 3.45 -6.76
N GLU A 22 13.80 3.28 -6.41
CA GLU A 22 14.23 2.53 -5.23
C GLU A 22 15.17 3.38 -4.37
N LYS A 23 14.83 3.49 -3.09
CA LYS A 23 15.71 4.13 -2.10
C LYS A 23 15.97 3.19 -0.94
N ILE A 24 17.24 3.05 -0.57
CA ILE A 24 17.67 2.33 0.62
C ILE A 24 18.10 3.34 1.67
N ASP A 25 17.54 3.25 2.87
CA ASP A 25 17.96 4.10 3.99
C ASP A 25 19.09 3.48 4.83
N LYS A 26 19.56 4.23 5.83
CA LYS A 26 20.65 3.81 6.74
C LYS A 26 20.30 2.60 7.64
N TYR A 27 19.05 2.14 7.64
CA TYR A 27 18.54 1.02 8.40
C TYR A 27 18.10 -0.15 7.49
N SER A 28 18.59 -0.19 6.24
CA SER A 28 18.24 -1.21 5.25
C SER A 28 16.75 -1.24 4.91
N ARG A 29 16.02 -0.13 5.13
CA ARG A 29 14.64 -0.01 4.67
C ARG A 29 14.65 0.33 3.20
N VAL A 30 13.96 -0.48 2.41
CA VAL A 30 13.86 -0.30 0.97
C VAL A 30 12.51 0.32 0.66
N PHE A 31 12.52 1.46 -0.02
CA PHE A 31 11.34 2.13 -0.52
C PHE A 31 11.25 1.89 -2.01
N VAL A 32 10.15 1.33 -2.48
CA VAL A 32 9.89 1.08 -3.89
C VAL A 32 8.65 1.83 -4.30
N ARG A 33 8.73 2.64 -5.36
CA ARG A 33 7.55 3.29 -5.93
C ARG A 33 7.03 2.51 -7.14
N LEU A 34 5.72 2.30 -7.18
CA LEU A 34 5.01 1.55 -8.21
C LEU A 34 3.70 2.26 -8.60
N LYS A 35 3.22 1.94 -9.81
CA LYS A 35 1.88 2.34 -10.26
C LYS A 35 0.77 1.64 -9.47
N PRO A 36 -0.40 2.28 -9.30
CA PRO A 36 -1.50 1.72 -8.49
C PRO A 36 -1.96 0.32 -8.88
N GLN A 37 -1.98 0.03 -10.19
CA GLN A 37 -2.36 -1.28 -10.74
C GLN A 37 -1.50 -2.45 -10.24
N HIS A 38 -0.30 -2.18 -9.73
CA HIS A 38 0.61 -3.22 -9.25
C HIS A 38 0.49 -3.52 -7.77
N ILE A 39 -0.26 -2.74 -6.98
CA ILE A 39 -0.29 -2.92 -5.53
C ILE A 39 -0.83 -4.29 -5.13
N ARG A 40 -1.91 -4.75 -5.78
CA ARG A 40 -2.55 -6.04 -5.48
C ARG A 40 -1.68 -7.23 -5.89
N PRO A 41 -1.15 -7.32 -7.13
CA PRO A 41 -0.27 -8.44 -7.48
C PRO A 41 1.05 -8.43 -6.70
N VAL A 42 1.63 -7.26 -6.41
CA VAL A 42 2.85 -7.18 -5.61
C VAL A 42 2.58 -7.60 -4.16
N THR A 43 1.48 -7.14 -3.55
CA THR A 43 1.12 -7.56 -2.18
C THR A 43 0.90 -9.06 -2.11
N ARG A 44 0.25 -9.65 -3.12
CA ARG A 44 0.11 -11.10 -3.25
C ARG A 44 1.46 -11.82 -3.24
N LEU A 45 2.38 -11.39 -4.11
CA LEU A 45 3.73 -11.95 -4.16
C LEU A 45 4.45 -11.85 -2.80
N LEU A 46 4.42 -10.66 -2.17
CA LEU A 46 5.12 -10.44 -0.91
C LEU A 46 4.55 -11.31 0.21
N VAL A 47 3.23 -11.43 0.32
CA VAL A 47 2.57 -12.16 1.42
C VAL A 47 2.57 -13.66 1.16
N GLU A 48 2.11 -14.10 -0.01
CA GLU A 48 1.88 -15.53 -0.31
C GLU A 48 3.16 -16.27 -0.72
N ASN A 49 4.08 -15.61 -1.44
CA ASN A 49 5.28 -16.27 -1.97
C ASN A 49 6.55 -15.96 -1.17
N LEU A 50 6.63 -14.77 -0.57
CA LEU A 50 7.83 -14.31 0.13
C LEU A 50 7.65 -14.27 1.65
N ASP A 51 6.46 -14.59 2.16
CA ASP A 51 6.12 -14.66 3.59
C ASP A 51 6.40 -13.33 4.31
N GLY A 52 6.10 -12.21 3.62
CA GLY A 52 6.14 -10.86 4.16
C GLY A 52 4.87 -10.52 4.93
N ARG A 53 5.02 -9.70 5.98
CA ARG A 53 3.89 -9.27 6.82
C ARG A 53 3.55 -7.83 6.55
N LEU A 54 2.33 -7.56 6.08
CA LEU A 54 1.83 -6.19 5.97
C LEU A 54 1.55 -5.65 7.39
N VAL A 55 2.36 -4.68 7.82
CA VAL A 55 2.32 -4.13 9.19
C VAL A 55 1.58 -2.81 9.30
N ALA A 56 1.60 -1.98 8.26
CA ALA A 56 0.93 -0.68 8.27
C ALA A 56 0.63 -0.20 6.85
N ILE A 57 -0.47 0.51 6.70
CA ILE A 57 -0.78 1.32 5.52
C ILE A 57 -0.96 2.75 6.01
N SER A 58 -0.29 3.71 5.37
CA SER A 58 -0.48 5.14 5.64
C SER A 58 -0.67 5.88 4.33
N ALA A 59 -1.22 7.09 4.39
CA ALA A 59 -1.36 7.96 3.23
C ALA A 59 -1.00 9.40 3.62
N ASN A 60 -0.27 10.08 2.74
CA ASN A 60 0.01 11.51 2.86
C ASN A 60 -0.85 12.30 1.87
N ASP A 61 -1.48 13.38 2.35
CA ASP A 61 -2.16 14.34 1.48
C ASP A 61 -1.13 15.36 0.96
N GLU A 62 -0.83 15.27 -0.33
CA GLU A 62 0.11 16.16 -1.03
C GLU A 62 -0.63 17.36 -1.69
N GLY A 63 -1.86 17.63 -1.24
CA GLY A 63 -2.70 18.71 -1.74
C GLY A 63 -3.07 18.51 -3.21
N ILE A 64 -2.62 19.44 -4.06
CA ILE A 64 -2.93 19.41 -5.50
C ILE A 64 -2.34 18.20 -6.22
N HIS A 65 -1.30 17.59 -5.64
CA HIS A 65 -0.61 16.44 -6.24
C HIS A 65 -1.29 15.10 -5.94
N GLY A 66 -2.36 15.11 -5.12
CA GLY A 66 -3.11 13.92 -4.76
C GLY A 66 -2.60 13.27 -3.47
N PHE A 67 -2.61 11.94 -3.43
CA PHE A 67 -2.28 11.17 -2.24
C PHE A 67 -1.07 10.28 -2.49
N ASP A 68 -0.18 10.15 -1.51
CA ASP A 68 0.93 9.21 -1.54
C ASP A 68 0.71 8.14 -0.47
N LEU A 69 0.32 6.94 -0.90
CA LEU A 69 0.07 5.80 -0.02
C LEU A 69 1.37 5.04 0.19
N VAL A 70 1.59 4.54 1.41
CA VAL A 70 2.75 3.74 1.77
C VAL A 70 2.30 2.48 2.49
N TYR A 71 2.63 1.32 1.91
CA TYR A 71 2.37 0.01 2.47
C TYR A 71 3.68 -0.55 3.02
N HIS A 72 3.72 -0.80 4.32
CA HIS A 72 4.90 -1.29 5.02
C HIS A 72 4.82 -2.80 5.20
N PHE A 73 5.84 -3.49 4.71
CA PHE A 73 6.04 -4.93 4.86
C PHE A 73 7.25 -5.20 5.74
N ASP A 74 7.06 -6.09 6.71
CA ASP A 74 8.09 -6.59 7.60
C ASP A 74 8.54 -7.99 7.18
N PHE A 75 9.86 -8.16 7.09
CA PHE A 75 10.54 -9.43 6.87
C PHE A 75 11.54 -9.74 8.00
N SER A 76 11.40 -9.07 9.16
CA SER A 76 12.37 -9.13 10.25
C SER A 76 12.52 -10.53 10.87
N HIS A 77 11.50 -11.40 10.72
CA HIS A 77 11.56 -12.80 11.14
C HIS A 77 12.44 -13.67 10.23
N GLN A 78 12.70 -13.23 9.00
CA GLN A 78 13.57 -13.90 8.04
C GLN A 78 14.98 -13.31 8.04
N GLU A 79 15.07 -11.98 8.08
CA GLU A 79 16.33 -11.24 8.11
C GLU A 79 16.17 -9.97 8.96
N LYS A 80 16.98 -9.84 10.01
CA LYS A 80 16.80 -8.78 11.02
C LYS A 80 16.91 -7.38 10.39
N GLY A 81 15.88 -6.57 10.58
CA GLY A 81 15.82 -5.19 10.08
C GLY A 81 15.41 -5.06 8.62
N LEU A 82 14.99 -6.16 7.98
CA LEU A 82 14.52 -6.14 6.60
C LEU A 82 13.08 -5.60 6.53
N HIS A 83 12.93 -4.37 6.04
CA HIS A 83 11.64 -3.73 5.82
C HIS A 83 11.52 -3.20 4.41
N LEU A 84 10.37 -3.44 3.78
CA LEU A 84 10.04 -2.95 2.46
C LEU A 84 8.84 -2.01 2.56
N ALA A 85 8.92 -0.85 1.93
CA ALA A 85 7.86 0.12 1.86
C ALA A 85 7.46 0.34 0.39
N LEU A 86 6.26 -0.08 0.03
CA LEU A 86 5.69 0.16 -1.29
C LEU A 86 4.98 1.50 -1.30
N LYS A 87 5.36 2.39 -2.22
CA LYS A 87 4.76 3.70 -2.40
C LYS A 87 3.90 3.72 -3.66
N VAL A 88 2.70 4.26 -3.54
CA VAL A 88 1.75 4.41 -4.65
C VAL A 88 1.18 5.82 -4.62
N ARG A 89 1.25 6.51 -5.76
CA ARG A 89 0.63 7.83 -5.92
C ARG A 89 -0.74 7.71 -6.55
N LEU A 90 -1.74 8.32 -5.92
CA LEU A 90 -3.11 8.45 -6.44
C LEU A 90 -3.42 9.91 -6.80
N PRO A 91 -4.22 10.15 -7.86
CA PRO A 91 -4.66 11.49 -8.20
C PRO A 91 -5.60 12.06 -7.13
N ARG A 92 -5.67 13.38 -7.00
CA ARG A 92 -6.60 14.05 -6.07
C ARG A 92 -8.07 13.81 -6.45
N LYS A 93 -8.37 13.82 -7.74
CA LYS A 93 -9.72 13.56 -8.26
C LYS A 93 -9.88 12.07 -8.50
N LYS A 94 -10.93 11.48 -7.91
CA LYS A 94 -11.24 10.05 -8.01
C LYS A 94 -10.03 9.17 -7.64
N PRO A 95 -9.51 9.27 -6.39
CA PRO A 95 -8.47 8.38 -5.92
C PRO A 95 -9.02 6.96 -5.78
N VAL A 96 -8.65 6.07 -6.70
CA VAL A 96 -9.09 4.67 -6.72
C VAL A 96 -7.87 3.75 -6.73
N ILE A 97 -7.93 2.68 -5.96
CA ILE A 97 -6.90 1.64 -5.91
C ILE A 97 -7.53 0.29 -5.57
N ASP A 98 -6.90 -0.81 -5.98
CA ASP A 98 -7.34 -2.15 -5.57
C ASP A 98 -7.10 -2.39 -4.07
N SER A 99 -8.12 -2.91 -3.38
CA SER A 99 -7.98 -3.41 -2.01
C SER A 99 -7.03 -4.61 -1.97
N VAL A 100 -6.22 -4.68 -0.93
CA VAL A 100 -5.37 -5.83 -0.60
C VAL A 100 -5.89 -6.62 0.60
N THR A 101 -7.04 -6.24 1.17
CA THR A 101 -7.63 -6.84 2.38
C THR A 101 -7.88 -8.36 2.26
N GLU A 102 -8.28 -8.86 1.09
CA GLU A 102 -8.45 -10.31 0.88
C GLU A 102 -7.13 -11.09 0.91
N ILE A 103 -6.02 -10.44 0.60
CA ILE A 103 -4.67 -11.03 0.61
C ILE A 103 -4.08 -10.92 2.02
N ALA A 104 -4.20 -9.74 2.63
CA ALA A 104 -3.71 -9.42 3.95
C ALA A 104 -4.81 -8.76 4.78
N TRP A 105 -5.48 -9.55 5.62
CA TRP A 105 -6.57 -9.06 6.46
C TRP A 105 -6.19 -7.89 7.39
N SER A 106 -4.89 -7.74 7.70
CA SER A 106 -4.37 -6.59 8.45
C SER A 106 -4.62 -5.25 7.74
N ALA A 107 -4.87 -5.24 6.42
CA ALA A 107 -5.20 -4.03 5.66
C ALA A 107 -6.60 -3.49 5.96
N ASN A 108 -7.55 -4.34 6.39
CA ASN A 108 -8.98 -3.98 6.51
C ASN A 108 -9.19 -2.67 7.28
N TRP A 109 -8.57 -2.53 8.45
CA TRP A 109 -8.77 -1.35 9.29
C TRP A 109 -8.15 -0.10 8.66
N ALA A 110 -6.95 -0.23 8.10
CA ALA A 110 -6.25 0.90 7.50
C ALA A 110 -6.90 1.35 6.18
N GLU A 111 -7.33 0.43 5.31
CA GLU A 111 -8.08 0.78 4.11
C GLU A 111 -9.38 1.50 4.48
N ARG A 112 -10.11 1.03 5.50
CA ARG A 112 -11.31 1.72 6.01
C ARG A 112 -11.05 3.08 6.61
N GLU A 113 -9.94 3.25 7.33
CA GLU A 113 -9.49 4.55 7.82
C GLU A 113 -9.27 5.53 6.67
N LEU A 114 -8.57 5.10 5.63
CA LEU A 114 -8.24 5.92 4.46
C LEU A 114 -9.47 6.22 3.59
N MET A 115 -10.42 5.27 3.50
CA MET A 115 -11.74 5.50 2.88
C MET A 115 -12.49 6.63 3.61
N ASP A 116 -12.52 6.56 4.94
CA ASP A 116 -13.34 7.44 5.78
C ASP A 116 -12.73 8.85 5.91
N LEU A 117 -11.40 8.94 6.09
CA LEU A 117 -10.71 10.21 6.34
C LEU A 117 -10.26 10.93 5.07
N LEU A 118 -9.89 10.21 4.02
CA LEU A 118 -9.30 10.79 2.79
C LEU A 118 -10.16 10.60 1.54
N GLY A 119 -11.26 9.85 1.63
CA GLY A 119 -12.14 9.60 0.48
C GLY A 119 -11.51 8.72 -0.60
N ILE A 120 -10.46 7.95 -0.27
CA ILE A 120 -9.82 7.01 -1.20
C ILE A 120 -10.73 5.80 -1.38
N SER A 121 -11.02 5.42 -2.63
CA SER A 121 -11.84 4.23 -2.93
C SER A 121 -10.96 2.99 -3.10
N PHE A 122 -11.25 1.93 -2.33
CA PHE A 122 -10.57 0.64 -2.42
C PHE A 122 -11.47 -0.40 -3.09
N GLU A 123 -11.20 -0.72 -4.36
CA GLU A 123 -12.01 -1.67 -5.12
C GLU A 123 -11.81 -3.12 -4.63
N GLY A 124 -12.91 -3.85 -4.46
CA GLY A 124 -12.89 -5.22 -3.94
C GLY A 124 -12.71 -5.33 -2.42
N HIS A 125 -12.83 -4.23 -1.66
CA HIS A 125 -12.81 -4.29 -0.20
C HIS A 125 -14.04 -5.05 0.36
N PRO A 126 -13.87 -6.04 1.27
CA PRO A 126 -14.98 -6.90 1.72
C PRO A 126 -15.99 -6.19 2.64
N ASP A 127 -15.57 -5.15 3.36
CA ASP A 127 -16.43 -4.37 4.27
C ASP A 127 -16.17 -2.86 4.21
N PRO A 128 -16.73 -2.11 3.24
CA PRO A 128 -16.44 -0.69 3.02
C PRO A 128 -17.22 0.26 3.96
N ARG A 129 -17.58 -0.17 5.17
CA ARG A 129 -18.31 0.68 6.13
C ARG A 129 -17.36 1.69 6.78
N LYS A 130 -17.88 2.91 7.06
CA LYS A 130 -17.19 3.95 7.86
C LYS A 130 -16.66 3.37 9.17
N LEU A 131 -15.51 3.87 9.63
CA LEU A 131 -14.83 3.35 10.83
C LEU A 131 -14.74 4.40 11.94
N PHE A 132 -14.46 5.65 11.60
CA PHE A 132 -14.20 6.74 12.53
C PHE A 132 -15.29 7.80 12.52
N LEU A 133 -15.79 8.18 11.34
CA LEU A 133 -16.77 9.24 11.24
C LEU A 133 -18.14 8.75 11.71
N PRO A 134 -18.90 9.59 12.46
CA PRO A 134 -20.27 9.27 12.83
C PRO A 134 -21.11 8.95 11.58
N TYR A 135 -22.11 8.08 11.72
CA TYR A 135 -23.02 7.74 10.63
C TYR A 135 -23.70 8.97 10.01
N ALA A 136 -24.00 9.97 10.84
CA ALA A 136 -24.62 11.24 10.41
C ALA A 136 -23.63 12.23 9.79
N TRP A 137 -22.35 11.88 9.64
CA TRP A 137 -21.38 12.74 8.98
C TRP A 137 -21.74 12.89 7.50
N PRO A 138 -21.76 14.12 6.96
CA PRO A 138 -22.09 14.35 5.56
C PRO A 138 -21.18 13.51 4.67
N SER A 139 -21.75 12.57 3.91
CA SER A 139 -21.10 12.06 2.71
C SER A 139 -21.20 13.17 1.68
N GLU A 140 -20.10 13.56 1.04
CA GLU A 140 -20.12 14.65 0.06
C GLU A 140 -21.16 14.41 -1.05
N GLU A 141 -22.32 15.05 -0.89
CA GLU A 141 -23.21 15.57 -1.93
C GLU A 141 -23.71 16.93 -1.44
N VAL A 142 -22.84 17.92 -1.49
CA VAL A 142 -23.22 19.33 -1.64
C VAL A 142 -22.30 19.91 -2.70
N GLY A 143 -22.72 19.70 -3.95
CA GLY A 143 -22.22 20.46 -5.09
C GLY A 143 -22.69 21.91 -5.05
#